data_AF-A0A7J8GXM8-F1
#
_entry.id   AF-A0A7J8GXM8-F1
#
_cell.length_a   1.000
_cell.length_b   1.000
_cell.length_c   1.000
_cell.angle_alpha   90.00
_cell.angle_beta   90.00
_cell.angle_gamma   90.00
#
_symmetry.space_group_name_H-M   'P 1'
#
loop_
_entity.id
_entity.type
_entity.pdbx_description
1 polymer ?
#
loop_
_entity_poly.entity_id
_entity_poly.type
_entity_poly.pdbx_seq_one_letter_code
_entity_poly.pdbx_strand_id
1 'polypeptide(L)'
;MPADYVNKLARMFQDIKVSEDLNQAFKEMHKNNKLALPADSVNIKILNAGAWSRSSEKVFVSLPTELEDLIPEVEEFYKKNHSGRKLHWHHLMSNGIVSK
;
A
#
# COMPACT_ATOMS: atom_id res chain seq x y z
N MET A 1 28.77 4.75 -6.60
CA MET A 1 27.43 5.38 -6.47
C MET A 1 27.44 6.30 -5.26
N PRO A 2 26.77 7.47 -5.31
CA PRO A 2 26.66 8.35 -4.14
C PRO A 2 26.03 7.62 -2.96
N ALA A 3 26.52 7.86 -1.74
CA ALA A 3 26.03 7.22 -0.52
C ALA A 3 24.50 7.39 -0.35
N ASP A 4 23.95 8.56 -0.71
CA ASP A 4 22.51 8.81 -0.63
C ASP A 4 21.67 7.90 -1.53
N TYR A 5 22.19 7.54 -2.70
CA TYR A 5 21.49 6.62 -3.59
C TYR A 5 21.40 5.22 -2.99
N VAL A 6 22.51 4.74 -2.42
CA VAL A 6 22.57 3.44 -1.74
C VAL A 6 21.67 3.43 -0.50
N ASN A 7 21.66 4.52 0.27
CA ASN A 7 20.79 4.67 1.44
C ASN A 7 19.31 4.67 1.06
N LYS A 8 18.92 5.36 -0.03
CA LYS A 8 17.53 5.31 -0.53
C LYS A 8 17.15 3.89 -0.95
N LEU A 9 18.01 3.21 -1.69
CA LEU A 9 17.78 1.82 -2.12
C LEU A 9 17.63 0.88 -0.91
N ALA A 10 18.48 1.02 0.10
CA ALA A 10 18.39 0.24 1.33
C ALA A 10 17.04 0.46 2.04
N ARG A 11 16.58 1.73 2.13
CA ARG A 11 15.24 2.03 2.67
C ARG A 11 14.12 1.43 1.81
N MET A 12 14.25 1.45 0.47
CA MET A 12 13.27 0.81 -0.40
C MET A 12 13.11 -0.67 -0.08
N PHE A 13 14.22 -1.42 0.06
CA PHE A 13 14.16 -2.83 0.45
C PHE A 13 13.55 -3.04 1.84
N GLN A 14 13.85 -2.15 2.79
CA GLN A 14 13.23 -2.20 4.10
C GLN A 14 11.71 -1.99 4.03
N ASP A 15 11.25 -1.00 3.27
CA ASP A 15 9.82 -0.71 3.09
C ASP A 15 9.07 -1.90 2.46
N ILE A 16 9.70 -2.63 1.52
CA ILE A 16 9.11 -3.85 0.94
C ILE A 16 8.90 -4.93 2.00
N LYS A 17 9.91 -5.20 2.84
CA LYS A 17 9.82 -6.19 3.91
C LYS A 17 8.76 -5.82 4.94
N VAL A 18 8.76 -4.56 5.39
CA VAL A 18 7.75 -4.06 6.34
C VAL A 18 6.33 -4.16 5.74
N SER A 19 6.20 -3.92 4.42
CA SER A 19 4.90 -4.09 3.76
C SER A 19 4.42 -5.55 3.79
N GLU A 20 5.30 -6.54 3.76
CA GLU A 20 4.91 -7.96 3.86
C GLU A 20 4.29 -8.26 5.24
N ASP A 21 4.93 -7.80 6.32
CA ASP A 21 4.40 -7.93 7.69
C ASP A 21 3.04 -7.22 7.84
N LEU A 22 2.90 -6.02 7.26
CA LEU A 22 1.66 -5.26 7.28
C LEU A 22 0.53 -5.97 6.51
N ASN A 23 0.84 -6.64 5.39
CA ASN A 23 -0.14 -7.44 4.67
C ASN A 23 -0.64 -8.61 5.50
N GLN A 24 0.27 -9.31 6.17
CA GLN A 24 -0.12 -10.43 7.03
C GLN A 24 -1.06 -9.95 8.14
N ALA A 25 -0.70 -8.87 8.84
CA ALA A 25 -1.54 -8.30 9.90
C ALA A 25 -2.90 -7.83 9.37
N PHE A 26 -2.95 -7.21 8.19
CA PHE A 26 -4.20 -6.79 7.55
C PHE A 26 -5.11 -8.00 7.26
N LYS A 27 -4.55 -9.06 6.66
CA LYS A 27 -5.28 -10.29 6.35
C LYS A 27 -5.82 -10.98 7.60
N GLU A 28 -5.02 -11.04 8.66
CA GLU A 28 -5.42 -11.64 9.94
C GLU A 28 -6.59 -10.88 10.57
N MET A 29 -6.55 -9.55 10.57
CA MET A 29 -7.63 -8.72 11.10
C MET A 29 -8.94 -8.87 10.30
N HIS A 30 -8.86 -9.05 8.98
CA HIS A 30 -10.04 -9.19 8.11
C HIS A 30 -10.42 -10.64 7.81
N LYS A 31 -9.79 -11.63 8.45
CA LYS A 31 -10.07 -13.06 8.23
C LYS A 31 -11.55 -13.42 8.42
N ASN A 32 -12.22 -12.74 9.36
CA ASN A 32 -13.62 -12.98 9.71
C ASN A 32 -14.58 -11.86 9.26
N ASN A 33 -14.04 -10.78 8.67
CA ASN A 33 -14.82 -9.63 8.24
C ASN A 33 -15.13 -9.74 6.75
N LYS A 34 -16.34 -9.36 6.36
CA LYS A 34 -16.71 -9.28 4.94
C LYS A 34 -16.17 -7.99 4.33
N LEU A 35 -15.00 -8.08 3.70
CA LEU A 35 -14.50 -7.07 2.78
C LEU A 35 -15.18 -7.21 1.41
N ALA A 36 -15.15 -6.13 0.61
CA ALA A 36 -15.59 -6.16 -0.79
C ALA A 36 -14.75 -7.12 -1.65
N LEU A 37 -13.46 -7.27 -1.32
CA LEU A 37 -12.54 -8.24 -1.91
C LEU A 37 -11.99 -9.19 -0.83
N PRO A 38 -11.72 -10.46 -1.16
CA PRO A 38 -11.00 -11.34 -0.24
C PRO A 38 -9.67 -10.71 0.17
N ALA A 39 -9.37 -10.65 1.47
CA ALA A 39 -8.12 -10.04 1.95
C ALA A 39 -6.87 -10.68 1.31
N ASP A 40 -6.95 -11.97 0.96
CA ASP A 40 -5.87 -12.69 0.29
C ASP A 40 -5.62 -12.29 -1.16
N SER A 41 -6.58 -11.65 -1.81
CA SER A 41 -6.46 -11.15 -3.18
C SER A 41 -5.73 -9.80 -3.29
N VAL A 42 -5.39 -9.18 -2.15
CA VAL A 42 -4.80 -7.84 -2.06
C VAL A 42 -3.35 -7.92 -1.55
N ASN A 43 -2.47 -7.12 -2.14
CA ASN A 43 -1.09 -6.90 -1.68
C ASN A 43 -0.80 -5.39 -1.56
N ILE A 44 -0.84 -4.88 -0.34
CA ILE A 44 -0.68 -3.47 -0.01
C ILE A 44 0.82 -3.13 0.09
N LYS A 45 1.27 -2.05 -0.54
CA LYS A 45 2.64 -1.54 -0.38
C LYS A 45 2.63 -0.18 0.30
N ILE A 46 3.08 -0.13 1.55
CA ILE A 46 3.18 1.10 2.34
C ILE A 46 4.63 1.55 2.32
N LEU A 47 4.89 2.64 1.59
CA LEU A 47 6.23 3.03 1.18
C LEU A 47 6.60 4.41 1.73
N ASN A 48 7.88 4.63 2.01
CA ASN A 48 8.37 5.95 2.38
C ASN A 48 8.47 6.86 1.15
N ALA A 49 7.67 7.92 1.10
CA ALA A 49 7.69 8.86 -0.03
C ALA A 49 9.09 9.45 -0.29
N GLY A 50 9.90 9.74 0.74
CA GLY A 50 11.26 10.29 0.54
C GLY A 50 12.25 9.31 -0.09
N ALA A 51 12.01 8.00 0.05
CA ALA A 51 12.82 6.97 -0.60
C ALA A 51 12.31 6.67 -2.02
N TRP A 52 10.99 6.52 -2.19
CA TRP A 52 10.37 6.03 -3.44
C TRP A 52 9.91 7.12 -4.39
N SER A 53 9.43 8.25 -3.88
CA SER A 53 8.84 9.29 -4.71
C SER A 53 9.91 9.93 -5.58
N ARG A 54 9.80 9.69 -6.88
CA ARG A 54 10.09 10.72 -7.88
C ARG A 54 8.84 11.59 -8.01
N SER A 55 8.96 12.76 -8.64
CA SER A 55 7.83 13.62 -8.97
C SER A 55 6.80 12.83 -9.78
N SER A 56 5.82 12.23 -9.10
CA SER A 56 4.67 11.60 -9.72
C SER A 56 3.64 12.71 -9.91
N GLU A 57 3.23 12.94 -11.15
CA GLU A 57 2.04 13.73 -11.41
C GLU A 57 0.86 13.06 -10.70
N LYS A 58 -0.03 13.87 -10.13
CA LYS A 58 -1.29 13.37 -9.58
C LYS A 58 -2.16 12.97 -10.77
N VAL A 59 -2.42 11.68 -10.90
CA VAL A 59 -3.34 11.15 -11.90
C VAL A 59 -4.66 10.84 -11.23
N PHE A 60 -5.75 11.34 -11.82
CA PHE A 60 -7.10 11.01 -11.42
C PHE A 60 -7.52 9.75 -12.18
N VAL A 61 -7.90 8.71 -11.43
CA VAL A 61 -8.42 7.45 -11.97
C VAL A 61 -9.76 7.15 -11.31
N SER A 62 -10.66 6.53 -12.06
CA SER A 62 -11.86 5.89 -11.52
C SER A 62 -11.52 4.44 -11.22
N LEU A 63 -11.78 3.97 -10.00
CA LEU A 63 -11.56 2.58 -9.63
C LEU A 63 -12.89 1.81 -9.69
N PRO A 64 -12.85 0.49 -9.94
CA PRO A 64 -13.98 -0.39 -9.64
C PRO A 64 -14.41 -0.25 -8.16
N THR A 65 -15.71 -0.36 -7.91
CA THR A 65 -16.32 -0.19 -6.57
C THR A 65 -15.63 -1.02 -5.50
N GLU A 66 -15.28 -2.27 -5.81
CA GLU A 66 -14.67 -3.19 -4.85
C GLU A 66 -13.27 -2.73 -4.41
N LEU A 67 -12.55 -2.01 -5.28
CA LEU A 67 -11.27 -1.41 -4.96
C LEU A 67 -11.44 -0.07 -4.23
N GLU A 68 -12.49 0.71 -4.54
CA GLU A 68 -12.82 1.93 -3.78
C GLU A 68 -13.19 1.61 -2.34
N ASP A 69 -14.00 0.58 -2.11
CA ASP A 69 -14.43 0.13 -0.79
C ASP A 69 -13.26 -0.40 0.06
N LEU A 70 -12.19 -0.88 -0.58
CA LEU A 70 -11.00 -1.39 0.11
C LEU A 70 -10.08 -0.28 0.65
N ILE A 71 -10.06 0.88 -0.01
CA ILE A 71 -9.22 2.02 0.40
C ILE A 71 -9.43 2.43 1.87
N PRO A 72 -10.66 2.70 2.34
CA PRO A 72 -10.89 3.12 3.73
C PRO A 72 -10.50 2.03 4.75
N GLU A 73 -10.68 0.75 4.42
CA GLU A 73 -10.29 -0.38 5.27
C GLU A 73 -8.78 -0.41 5.51
N VAL A 74 -7.99 -0.18 4.46
CA VAL A 74 -6.53 -0.10 4.54
C VAL A 74 -6.08 1.14 5.32
N GLU A 75 -6.75 2.28 5.12
CA GLU A 75 -6.46 3.51 5.87
C GLU A 75 -6.77 3.37 7.36
N GLU A 76 -7.90 2.75 7.72
CA GLU A 76 -8.28 2.50 9.10
C GLU A 76 -7.30 1.52 9.77
N PHE A 77 -6.97 0.42 9.10
CA PHE A 77 -5.95 -0.53 9.55
C PHE A 77 -4.64 0.18 9.88
N TYR A 78 -4.14 1.00 8.95
CA TYR A 78 -2.85 1.65 9.13
C TYR A 78 -2.90 2.69 10.25
N LYS A 79 -3.98 3.47 10.32
CA LYS A 79 -4.19 4.51 11.34
C LYS A 79 -4.24 3.96 12.76
N LYS A 80 -4.83 2.77 12.97
CA LYS A 80 -4.88 2.11 14.29
C LYS A 80 -3.48 1.86 14.87
N ASN A 81 -2.51 1.54 14.01
CA ASN A 81 -1.16 1.19 14.41
C ASN A 81 -0.15 2.35 14.27
N HIS A 82 -0.46 3.35 13.44
CA HIS A 82 0.46 4.43 13.07
C HIS A 82 -0.23 5.79 13.15
N SER A 83 -0.41 6.29 14.37
CA SER A 83 -0.98 7.62 14.59
C SER A 83 -0.07 8.73 14.02
N GLY A 84 -0.69 9.82 13.57
CA GLY A 84 0.03 10.98 13.01
C GLY A 84 0.55 10.79 11.58
N ARG A 85 0.21 9.69 10.90
CA ARG A 85 0.52 9.48 9.48
C ARG A 85 -0.73 9.52 8.61
N LYS A 86 -0.55 9.94 7.35
CA LYS A 86 -1.58 9.96 6.31
C LYS A 86 -1.06 9.23 5.08
N LEU A 87 -1.88 8.36 4.51
CA LEU A 87 -1.56 7.64 3.28
C LEU A 87 -1.87 8.51 2.05
N HIS A 88 -1.07 8.32 1.01
CA HIS A 88 -1.29 8.87 -0.32
C HIS A 88 -1.25 7.72 -1.32
N TRP A 89 -2.34 7.55 -2.07
CA TRP A 89 -2.47 6.47 -3.04
C TRP A 89 -1.79 6.83 -4.35
N HIS A 90 -0.92 5.92 -4.83
CA HIS A 90 -0.16 6.08 -6.07
C HIS A 90 -0.55 5.01 -7.08
N HIS A 91 -1.70 5.20 -7.75
CA HIS A 91 -2.27 4.20 -8.67
C HIS A 91 -1.35 3.82 -9.83
N LEU A 92 -0.49 4.74 -10.30
CA LEU A 92 0.49 4.46 -11.36
C LEU A 92 1.55 3.41 -10.96
N MET A 93 1.76 3.19 -9.66
CA MET A 93 2.69 2.18 -9.15
C MET A 93 1.99 0.85 -8.84
N SER A 94 0.68 0.77 -9.08
CA SER A 94 -0.13 -0.41 -8.81
C SER A 94 -0.30 -1.26 -10.07
N ASN A 95 -0.55 -2.55 -9.88
CA ASN A 95 -0.97 -3.48 -10.92
C ASN A 95 -2.02 -4.43 -10.35
N GLY A 96 -2.74 -5.14 -11.23
CA GLY A 96 -3.75 -6.10 -10.85
C GLY A 96 -3.98 -7.13 -11.95
N ILE A 97 -4.68 -8.21 -11.59
CA ILE A 97 -5.04 -9.30 -12.51
C ILE A 97 -6.55 -9.27 -12.68
N VAL A 98 -6.99 -9.32 -13.93
CA VAL A 98 -8.42 -9.46 -14.29
C VAL A 98 -8.60 -10.86 -14.86
N SER A 99 -9.26 -11.74 -14.11
CA SER A 99 -9.67 -13.06 -14.60
C SER A 99 -11.02 -12.96 -15.30
N LYS A 100 -11.14 -13.57 -16.49
CA LYS A 100 -12.40 -13.74 -17.22
C LYS A 100 -13.21 -14.90 -16.66
#